data_AF-A0A1M7NJH8-F1
#
_entry.id   AF-A0A1M7NJH8-F1
#
_cell.length_a   1.000
_cell.length_b   1.000
_cell.length_c   1.000
_cell.angle_alpha   90.00
_cell.angle_beta   90.00
_cell.angle_gamma   90.00
#
_symmetry.space_group_name_H-M   'P 1'
#
loop_
_entity.id
_entity.type
_entity.pdbx_description
1 polymer ?
#
loop_
_entity_poly.entity_id
_entity_poly.type
_entity_poly.pdbx_seq_one_letter_code
_entity_poly.pdbx_strand_id
1 'polypeptide(L)'
;MRVLIAWELNMDKLTSALHRLYLIGGQFTDAAGQTRALTIDFHKAEGEQHWTRLCDVANALQKELGLPAPAVSVSGGDAYRLWLSLARPVSADAARRFLALLHTTYFPDEQIDLGRSEVPLPPSLNEATGLWAAFVNPSMGGALADDLGLEMAPPDAAQAAFLDNLDSITEEQFAHALATLQRQHDASPAPPPMPPRDAVPPGLLLKDASLEDIVRRLHAMGIEPTFRHILKS
;
A
#
# COMPACT_ATOMS: atom_id res chain seq x y z
N MET A 1 11.13 -42.45 7.86
CA MET A 1 12.40 -41.81 7.43
C MET A 1 12.21 -40.87 6.24
N ARG A 2 11.63 -41.30 5.10
CA ARG A 2 11.46 -40.44 3.91
C ARG A 2 10.59 -39.18 4.11
N VAL A 3 9.52 -39.26 4.91
CA VAL A 3 8.63 -38.12 5.19
C VAL A 3 9.33 -37.05 6.05
N LEU A 4 10.11 -37.47 7.06
CA LEU A 4 10.88 -36.55 7.91
C LEU A 4 11.95 -35.80 7.10
N ILE A 5 12.66 -36.49 6.20
CA ILE A 5 13.68 -35.88 5.33
C ILE A 5 13.05 -34.88 4.36
N ALA A 6 11.90 -35.21 3.75
CA ALA A 6 11.19 -34.29 2.86
C ALA A 6 10.64 -33.06 3.60
N TRP A 7 10.18 -33.22 4.84
CA TRP A 7 9.74 -32.11 5.69
C TRP A 7 10.89 -31.15 6.04
N GLU A 8 12.02 -31.68 6.49
CA GLU A 8 13.19 -30.88 6.87
C GLU A 8 13.76 -30.10 5.67
N LEU A 9 13.89 -30.76 4.51
CA LEU A 9 14.33 -30.15 3.26
C LEU A 9 13.39 -29.05 2.74
N ASN A 10 12.09 -29.14 3.01
CA ASN A 10 11.11 -28.15 2.55
C ASN A 10 11.05 -26.93 3.47
N MET A 11 11.19 -27.13 4.78
CA MET A 11 11.34 -26.03 5.74
C MET A 11 12.63 -25.26 5.46
N ASP A 12 13.73 -25.97 5.18
CA ASP A 12 15.01 -25.35 4.77
C ASP A 12 14.87 -24.49 3.51
N LYS A 13 14.06 -24.91 2.52
CA LYS A 13 13.81 -24.15 1.29
C LYS A 13 13.01 -22.88 1.54
N LEU A 14 11.95 -22.97 2.32
CA LEU A 14 11.13 -21.79 2.66
C LEU A 14 11.95 -20.78 3.46
N THR A 15 12.65 -21.23 4.50
CA THR A 15 13.54 -20.37 5.30
C THR A 15 14.62 -19.73 4.42
N SER A 16 15.21 -20.50 3.49
CA SER A 16 16.18 -19.96 2.53
C SER A 16 15.58 -18.89 1.62
N ALA A 17 14.36 -19.07 1.12
CA ALA A 17 13.69 -18.08 0.28
C ALA A 17 13.35 -16.80 1.06
N LEU A 18 12.87 -16.91 2.30
CA LEU A 18 12.62 -15.78 3.20
C LEU A 18 13.91 -15.03 3.54
N HIS A 19 15.00 -15.75 3.80
CA HIS A 19 16.33 -15.16 4.03
C HIS A 19 16.86 -14.44 2.79
N ARG A 20 16.70 -15.06 1.62
CA ARG A 20 17.09 -14.49 0.33
C ARG A 20 16.37 -13.18 0.06
N LEU A 21 15.06 -13.11 0.32
CA LEU A 21 14.24 -11.95 -0.03
C LEU A 21 14.19 -10.90 1.08
N TYR A 22 13.74 -11.28 2.28
CA TYR A 22 13.24 -10.30 3.24
C TYR A 22 14.11 -10.07 4.46
N LEU A 23 15.03 -10.98 4.78
CA LEU A 23 15.79 -10.90 6.02
C LEU A 23 17.25 -10.46 5.80
N ILE A 24 17.79 -9.76 6.80
CA ILE A 24 19.22 -9.43 6.95
C ILE A 24 19.71 -10.15 8.20
N GLY A 25 20.55 -11.17 8.05
CA GLY A 25 21.03 -11.93 9.21
C GLY A 25 19.91 -12.61 10.02
N GLY A 26 18.78 -12.93 9.39
CA GLY A 26 17.63 -13.60 10.02
C GLY A 26 16.57 -12.66 10.62
N GLN A 27 16.74 -11.35 10.50
CA GLN A 27 15.84 -10.32 11.06
C GLN A 27 15.34 -9.37 9.96
N PHE A 28 14.18 -8.75 10.17
CA PHE A 28 13.57 -7.81 9.21
C PHE A 28 14.32 -6.48 9.17
N THR A 29 14.73 -6.01 10.35
CA THR A 29 15.59 -4.84 10.53
C THR A 29 16.84 -5.24 11.30
N ASP A 30 18.01 -4.73 10.90
CA ASP A 30 19.25 -4.99 11.62
C ASP A 30 19.52 -4.03 12.79
N ALA A 31 20.59 -4.30 13.56
CA ALA A 31 20.98 -3.46 14.70
C ALA A 31 21.35 -2.02 14.29
N ALA A 32 21.65 -1.77 13.01
CA ALA A 32 21.92 -0.46 12.45
C ALA A 32 20.64 0.22 11.89
N GLY A 33 19.47 -0.40 12.05
CA GLY A 33 18.20 0.14 11.55
C GLY A 33 18.05 0.00 10.03
N GLN A 34 18.76 -0.94 9.40
CA GLN A 34 18.62 -1.21 7.97
C GLN A 34 17.62 -2.33 7.72
N THR A 35 16.88 -2.24 6.62
CA THR A 35 15.91 -3.26 6.18
C THR A 35 16.13 -3.64 4.72
N ARG A 36 15.79 -4.89 4.39
CA ARG A 36 15.72 -5.39 3.01
C ARG A 36 14.29 -5.61 2.55
N ALA A 37 13.31 -5.36 3.39
CA ALA A 37 11.91 -5.64 3.10
C ALA A 37 11.06 -4.41 3.36
N LEU A 38 10.18 -4.11 2.42
CA LEU A 38 9.08 -3.17 2.65
C LEU A 38 7.75 -3.90 2.50
N THR A 39 6.81 -3.55 3.34
CA THR A 39 5.47 -4.12 3.33
C THR A 39 4.42 -3.03 3.22
N ILE A 40 3.39 -3.27 2.43
CA ILE A 40 2.24 -2.37 2.28
C ILE A 40 0.98 -3.16 2.58
N ASP A 41 0.24 -2.74 3.60
CA ASP A 41 -1.01 -3.39 4.02
C ASP A 41 -2.20 -2.69 3.35
N PHE A 42 -3.08 -3.50 2.76
CA PHE A 42 -4.35 -3.09 2.17
C PHE A 42 -5.46 -3.70 3.03
N HIS A 43 -6.05 -2.88 3.89
CA HIS A 43 -7.05 -3.35 4.85
C HIS A 43 -8.37 -3.64 4.14
N LYS A 44 -9.15 -4.54 4.73
CA LYS A 44 -10.43 -4.97 4.20
C LYS A 44 -11.35 -3.76 4.00
N ALA A 45 -11.76 -3.57 2.75
CA ALA A 45 -12.75 -2.59 2.34
C ALA A 45 -14.03 -3.30 1.87
N GLU A 46 -15.10 -2.54 1.62
CA GLU A 46 -16.35 -3.12 1.10
C GLU A 46 -16.14 -3.85 -0.24
N GLY A 47 -16.62 -5.09 -0.32
CA GLY A 47 -16.45 -5.96 -1.49
C GLY A 47 -14.97 -6.23 -1.79
N GLU A 48 -14.62 -6.27 -3.08
CA GLU A 48 -13.26 -6.60 -3.55
C GLU A 48 -12.34 -5.38 -3.70
N GLN A 49 -12.75 -4.19 -3.22
CA GLN A 49 -12.03 -2.94 -3.50
C GLN A 49 -10.57 -2.98 -3.02
N HIS A 50 -10.33 -3.56 -1.85
CA HIS A 50 -8.99 -3.68 -1.27
C HIS A 50 -8.09 -4.62 -2.09
N TRP A 51 -8.66 -5.67 -2.71
CA TRP A 51 -7.97 -6.53 -3.66
C TRP A 51 -7.66 -5.79 -4.99
N THR A 52 -8.62 -5.05 -5.53
CA THR A 52 -8.43 -4.26 -6.76
C THR A 52 -7.33 -3.23 -6.57
N ARG A 53 -7.34 -2.49 -5.45
CA ARG A 53 -6.30 -1.51 -5.09
C ARG A 53 -4.93 -2.16 -5.04
N LEU A 54 -4.80 -3.30 -4.37
CA LEU A 54 -3.54 -4.04 -4.31
C LEU A 54 -3.03 -4.39 -5.71
N CYS A 55 -3.91 -4.90 -6.58
CA CYS A 55 -3.57 -5.21 -7.97
C CYS A 55 -3.12 -3.97 -8.75
N ASP A 56 -3.83 -2.85 -8.62
CA ASP A 56 -3.50 -1.61 -9.31
C ASP A 56 -2.14 -1.09 -8.89
N VAL A 57 -1.85 -1.10 -7.58
CA VAL A 57 -0.55 -0.72 -7.04
C VAL A 57 0.55 -1.65 -7.54
N ALA A 58 0.36 -2.98 -7.43
CA ALA A 58 1.36 -3.94 -7.90
C ALA A 58 1.65 -3.80 -9.41
N ASN A 59 0.63 -3.47 -10.22
CA ASN A 59 0.78 -3.21 -11.64
C ASN A 59 1.50 -1.89 -11.92
N ALA A 60 1.17 -0.82 -11.20
CA ALA A 60 1.82 0.47 -11.32
C ALA A 60 3.31 0.40 -10.96
N LEU A 61 3.66 -0.26 -9.86
CA LEU A 61 5.05 -0.49 -9.45
C LEU A 61 5.88 -1.18 -10.54
N GLN A 62 5.31 -2.16 -11.24
CA GLN A 62 6.01 -2.86 -12.32
C GLN A 62 6.07 -2.05 -13.61
N LYS A 63 4.93 -1.48 -14.05
CA LYS A 63 4.82 -0.81 -15.36
C LYS A 63 5.44 0.58 -15.38
N GLU A 64 5.27 1.35 -14.30
CA GLU A 64 5.69 2.75 -14.24
C GLU A 64 7.08 2.92 -13.62
N LEU A 65 7.39 2.13 -12.58
CA LEU A 65 8.67 2.22 -11.87
C LEU A 65 9.68 1.14 -12.30
N GLY A 66 9.28 0.17 -13.13
CA GLY A 66 10.16 -0.89 -13.62
C GLY A 66 10.64 -1.85 -12.53
N LEU A 67 9.87 -1.97 -11.44
CA LEU A 67 10.21 -2.85 -10.32
C LEU A 67 9.84 -4.32 -10.65
N PRO A 68 10.54 -5.31 -10.04
CA PRO A 68 10.13 -6.71 -10.11
C PRO A 68 8.75 -6.93 -9.50
N ALA A 69 8.13 -8.07 -9.84
CA ALA A 69 6.84 -8.46 -9.30
C ALA A 69 6.91 -8.58 -7.76
N PRO A 70 6.06 -7.86 -7.01
CA PRO A 70 6.01 -8.00 -5.55
C PRO A 70 5.37 -9.34 -5.15
N ALA A 71 5.72 -9.84 -3.96
CA ALA A 71 4.94 -10.94 -3.39
C ALA A 71 3.63 -10.39 -2.81
N VAL A 72 2.61 -11.23 -2.81
CA VAL A 72 1.32 -10.93 -2.18
C VAL A 72 1.07 -11.97 -1.09
N SER A 73 0.62 -11.52 0.08
CA SER A 73 0.17 -12.41 1.14
C SER A 73 -1.16 -11.96 1.74
N VAL A 74 -1.88 -12.90 2.32
CA VAL A 74 -2.93 -12.62 3.30
C VAL A 74 -2.32 -12.55 4.70
N SER A 75 -2.80 -11.64 5.54
CA SER A 75 -2.27 -11.43 6.90
C SER A 75 -2.82 -12.41 7.94
N GLY A 76 -3.83 -13.20 7.60
CA GLY A 76 -4.63 -13.95 8.57
C GLY A 76 -5.56 -13.05 9.40
N GLY A 77 -5.45 -11.72 9.27
CA GLY A 77 -6.27 -10.75 9.98
C GLY A 77 -7.25 -10.07 9.03
N ASP A 78 -7.03 -8.78 8.84
CA ASP A 78 -7.93 -7.87 8.13
C ASP A 78 -7.27 -7.20 6.92
N ALA A 79 -6.10 -7.68 6.46
CA ALA A 79 -5.40 -7.07 5.34
C ALA A 79 -4.76 -8.08 4.37
N TYR A 80 -4.69 -7.69 3.09
CA TYR A 80 -3.65 -8.20 2.20
C TYR A 80 -2.37 -7.40 2.39
N ARG A 81 -1.25 -8.01 2.04
CA ARG A 81 0.07 -7.39 2.13
C ARG A 81 0.85 -7.56 0.84
N LEU A 82 1.36 -6.45 0.32
CA LEU A 82 2.40 -6.46 -0.70
C LEU A 82 3.78 -6.48 -0.04
N TRP A 83 4.68 -7.29 -0.58
CA TRP A 83 6.05 -7.41 -0.13
C TRP A 83 7.01 -7.02 -1.23
N LEU A 84 7.87 -6.06 -0.93
CA LEU A 84 8.94 -5.59 -1.79
C LEU A 84 10.27 -6.02 -1.18
N SER A 85 11.04 -6.81 -1.94
CA SER A 85 12.38 -7.26 -1.56
C SER A 85 13.43 -6.32 -2.12
N LEU A 86 14.41 -5.91 -1.31
CA LEU A 86 15.54 -5.09 -1.71
C LEU A 86 16.81 -5.94 -1.77
N ALA A 87 17.55 -5.83 -2.87
CA ALA A 87 18.81 -6.56 -3.04
C ALA A 87 19.89 -6.06 -2.05
N ARG A 88 19.88 -4.75 -1.76
CA ARG A 88 20.76 -4.12 -0.77
C ARG A 88 19.95 -3.57 0.40
N PRO A 89 20.43 -3.73 1.65
CA PRO A 89 19.78 -3.13 2.80
C PRO A 89 19.81 -1.60 2.69
N VAL A 90 18.68 -0.95 2.99
CA VAL A 90 18.55 0.50 3.04
C VAL A 90 18.20 0.93 4.46
N SER A 91 18.50 2.18 4.84
CA SER A 91 18.10 2.69 6.15
C SER A 91 16.58 2.75 6.29
N ALA A 92 16.06 2.56 7.49
CA ALA A 92 14.64 2.71 7.80
C ALA A 92 14.08 4.06 7.33
N ASP A 93 14.85 5.15 7.44
CA ASP A 93 14.48 6.46 6.91
C ASP A 93 14.37 6.52 5.39
N ALA A 94 15.23 5.82 4.65
CA ALA A 94 15.12 5.73 3.20
C ALA A 94 13.89 4.90 2.80
N ALA A 95 13.66 3.77 3.47
CA ALA A 95 12.48 2.92 3.27
C ALA A 95 11.18 3.68 3.56
N ARG A 96 11.10 4.40 4.68
CA ARG A 96 9.97 5.25 5.07
C ARG A 96 9.66 6.32 4.03
N ARG A 97 10.69 7.02 3.55
CA ARG A 97 10.53 8.07 2.51
C ARG A 97 10.03 7.49 1.20
N PHE A 98 10.55 6.34 0.78
CA PHE A 98 10.09 5.66 -0.42
C PHE A 98 8.62 5.23 -0.30
N LEU A 99 8.21 4.63 0.82
CA LEU A 99 6.81 4.27 1.07
C LEU A 99 5.89 5.49 1.15
N ALA A 100 6.33 6.59 1.78
CA ALA A 100 5.56 7.83 1.84
C ALA A 100 5.29 8.40 0.45
N LEU A 101 6.30 8.40 -0.42
CA LEU A 101 6.13 8.85 -1.80
C LEU A 101 5.19 7.92 -2.58
N LEU A 102 5.36 6.60 -2.48
CA LEU A 102 4.44 5.63 -3.08
C LEU A 102 3.00 5.84 -2.62
N HIS A 103 2.80 6.05 -1.31
CA HIS A 103 1.49 6.33 -0.73
C HIS A 103 0.86 7.57 -1.35
N THR A 104 1.57 8.69 -1.38
CA THR A 104 1.04 9.92 -1.96
C THR A 104 0.73 9.81 -3.45
N THR A 105 1.47 8.99 -4.20
CA THR A 105 1.33 8.87 -5.67
C THR A 105 0.23 7.89 -6.07
N TYR A 106 0.15 6.73 -5.43
CA TYR A 106 -0.64 5.61 -5.93
C TYR A 106 -1.84 5.23 -5.04
N PHE A 107 -1.79 5.53 -3.75
CA PHE A 107 -2.83 5.10 -2.80
C PHE A 107 -3.00 6.10 -1.64
N PRO A 108 -3.24 7.40 -1.93
CA PRO A 108 -3.25 8.46 -0.91
C PRO A 108 -4.37 8.33 0.12
N ASP A 109 -5.47 7.67 -0.25
CA ASP A 109 -6.64 7.47 0.61
C ASP A 109 -6.49 6.30 1.60
N GLU A 110 -5.43 5.49 1.46
CA GLU A 110 -5.22 4.31 2.31
C GLU A 110 -4.49 4.70 3.60
N GLN A 111 -4.88 4.11 4.75
CA GLN A 111 -4.13 4.29 5.99
C GLN A 111 -3.00 3.26 6.06
N ILE A 112 -1.75 3.74 6.00
CA ILE A 112 -0.58 2.86 5.95
C ILE A 112 0.36 3.15 7.09
N ASP A 113 0.76 2.08 7.75
CA ASP A 113 1.79 2.10 8.78
C ASP A 113 3.19 2.12 8.13
N LEU A 114 3.66 3.33 7.82
CA LEU A 114 4.99 3.56 7.23
C LEU A 114 6.14 3.23 8.20
N GLY A 115 5.85 3.08 9.50
CA GLY A 115 6.84 2.97 10.56
C GLY A 115 7.20 1.54 10.98
N ARG A 116 6.47 0.55 10.46
CA ARG A 116 6.51 -0.83 10.97
C ARG A 116 7.89 -1.47 10.82
N SER A 117 8.50 -1.81 11.97
CA SER A 117 9.83 -2.42 12.03
C SER A 117 9.81 -3.94 12.09
N GLU A 118 8.65 -4.52 12.42
CA GLU A 118 8.45 -5.97 12.55
C GLU A 118 7.11 -6.36 11.93
N VAL A 119 7.16 -7.36 11.05
CA VAL A 119 6.00 -7.93 10.37
C VAL A 119 6.12 -9.45 10.45
N PRO A 120 5.09 -10.17 10.93
CA PRO A 120 5.11 -11.63 10.93
C PRO A 120 5.21 -12.13 9.49
N LEU A 121 6.24 -12.96 9.22
CA LEU A 121 6.44 -13.58 7.92
C LEU A 121 5.46 -14.74 7.73
N PRO A 122 4.81 -14.87 6.57
CA PRO A 122 4.05 -16.07 6.25
C PRO A 122 4.98 -17.28 6.05
N PRO A 123 4.55 -18.50 6.43
CA PRO A 123 3.30 -18.81 7.10
C PRO A 123 3.33 -18.53 8.60
N SER A 124 2.30 -17.88 9.12
CA SER A 124 2.16 -17.59 10.55
C SER A 124 0.68 -17.58 10.96
N LEU A 125 0.38 -18.07 12.16
CA LEU A 125 -0.98 -18.06 12.71
C LEU A 125 -1.28 -16.69 13.29
N ASN A 126 -2.41 -16.10 12.90
CA ASN A 126 -2.95 -14.94 13.59
C ASN A 126 -3.76 -15.41 14.81
N GLU A 127 -3.21 -15.21 16.00
CA GLU A 127 -3.83 -15.63 17.26
C GLU A 127 -5.20 -14.99 17.52
N ALA A 128 -5.48 -13.81 16.97
CA ALA A 128 -6.74 -13.11 17.20
C ALA A 128 -7.89 -13.70 16.39
N THR A 129 -7.62 -14.19 15.18
CA THR A 129 -8.64 -14.73 14.25
C THR A 129 -8.61 -16.24 14.15
N GLY A 130 -7.48 -16.88 14.49
CA GLY A 130 -7.23 -18.29 14.26
C GLY A 130 -6.92 -18.65 12.80
N LEU A 131 -6.76 -17.65 11.92
CA LEU A 131 -6.44 -17.87 10.51
C LEU A 131 -4.93 -17.74 10.25
N TRP A 132 -4.45 -18.52 9.28
CA TRP A 132 -3.06 -18.51 8.85
C TRP A 132 -2.81 -17.45 7.78
N ALA A 133 -1.78 -16.63 8.01
CA ALA A 133 -1.14 -15.81 6.99
C ALA A 133 -0.42 -16.71 5.98
N ALA A 134 -0.51 -16.36 4.70
CA ALA A 134 0.08 -17.15 3.61
C ALA A 134 0.41 -16.25 2.41
N PHE A 135 1.52 -16.51 1.73
CA PHE A 135 1.74 -16.02 0.37
C PHE A 135 0.71 -16.65 -0.56
N VAL A 136 0.13 -15.80 -1.41
CA VAL A 136 -0.95 -16.16 -2.33
C VAL A 136 -0.58 -15.76 -3.75
N ASN A 137 -1.05 -16.54 -4.71
CA ASN A 137 -0.95 -16.14 -6.11
C ASN A 137 -1.91 -14.96 -6.37
N PRO A 138 -1.51 -13.93 -7.13
CA PRO A 138 -2.42 -12.83 -7.48
C PRO A 138 -3.71 -13.31 -8.15
N SER A 139 -3.70 -14.38 -8.94
CA SER A 139 -4.92 -14.95 -9.54
C SER A 139 -5.90 -15.55 -8.53
N MET A 140 -5.49 -15.77 -7.28
CA MET A 140 -6.34 -16.28 -6.20
C MET A 140 -6.82 -15.19 -5.22
N GLY A 141 -6.34 -13.95 -5.36
CA GLY A 141 -6.59 -12.89 -4.38
C GLY A 141 -8.08 -12.63 -4.16
N GLY A 142 -8.85 -12.38 -5.21
CA GLY A 142 -10.28 -12.08 -5.09
C GLY A 142 -11.11 -13.14 -4.35
N ALA A 143 -10.69 -14.41 -4.38
CA ALA A 143 -11.38 -15.49 -3.66
C ALA A 143 -11.21 -15.42 -2.13
N LEU A 144 -10.22 -14.66 -1.64
CA LEU A 144 -9.91 -14.47 -0.22
C LEU A 144 -10.37 -13.11 0.30
N ALA A 145 -11.13 -12.32 -0.49
CA ALA A 145 -11.49 -10.94 -0.13
C ALA A 145 -12.40 -10.87 1.11
N ASP A 146 -13.15 -11.95 1.38
CA ASP A 146 -13.95 -12.09 2.58
C ASP A 146 -13.15 -12.62 3.77
N ASP A 147 -12.40 -13.71 3.57
CA ASP A 147 -11.55 -14.33 4.58
C ASP A 147 -10.08 -14.17 4.21
N LEU A 148 -9.45 -13.13 4.77
CA LEU A 148 -8.05 -12.75 4.51
C LEU A 148 -7.06 -13.64 5.27
N GLY A 149 -7.25 -14.96 5.19
CA GLY A 149 -6.46 -15.97 5.86
C GLY A 149 -6.90 -17.39 5.52
N LEU A 150 -6.08 -18.38 5.87
CA LEU A 150 -6.38 -19.79 5.64
C LEU A 150 -6.77 -20.48 6.95
N GLU A 151 -7.75 -21.40 6.88
CA GLU A 151 -8.17 -22.21 8.05
C GLU A 151 -7.10 -23.23 8.49
N MET A 152 -6.19 -23.58 7.58
CA MET A 152 -5.11 -24.54 7.82
C MET A 152 -3.75 -23.94 7.44
N ALA A 153 -2.69 -24.42 8.11
CA ALA A 153 -1.33 -24.04 7.78
C ALA A 153 -1.03 -24.36 6.30
N PRO A 154 -0.59 -23.38 5.50
CA PRO A 154 -0.25 -23.65 4.11
C PRO A 154 1.02 -24.54 4.05
N PRO A 155 1.13 -25.44 3.06
CA PRO A 155 2.32 -26.26 2.92
C PRO A 155 3.56 -25.41 2.60
N ASP A 156 4.64 -25.57 3.36
CA ASP A 156 5.91 -24.84 3.15
C ASP A 156 6.45 -24.97 1.73
N ALA A 157 6.27 -26.14 1.12
CA ALA A 157 6.61 -26.42 -0.27
C ALA A 157 5.99 -25.41 -1.26
N ALA A 158 4.70 -25.13 -1.07
CA ALA A 158 3.95 -24.23 -1.93
C ALA A 158 4.36 -22.77 -1.66
N GLN A 159 4.54 -22.42 -0.39
CA GLN A 159 5.01 -21.09 0.02
C GLN A 159 6.40 -20.80 -0.58
N ALA A 160 7.35 -21.74 -0.48
CA ALA A 160 8.67 -21.60 -1.08
C ALA A 160 8.60 -21.45 -2.61
N ALA A 161 7.73 -22.20 -3.29
CA ALA A 161 7.56 -22.11 -4.74
C ALA A 161 7.00 -20.75 -5.20
N PHE A 162 6.14 -20.11 -4.42
CA PHE A 162 5.69 -18.74 -4.71
C PHE A 162 6.82 -17.72 -4.63
N LEU A 163 7.75 -17.92 -3.69
CA LEU A 163 8.89 -17.02 -3.49
C LEU A 163 10.04 -17.28 -4.46
N ASP A 164 10.17 -18.50 -5.00
CA ASP A 164 11.34 -18.90 -5.78
C ASP A 164 11.53 -18.05 -7.04
N ASN A 165 10.43 -17.70 -7.71
CA ASN A 165 10.43 -16.89 -8.94
C ASN A 165 10.41 -15.37 -8.69
N LEU A 166 10.50 -14.93 -7.43
CA LEU A 166 10.51 -13.51 -7.10
C LEU A 166 11.93 -12.97 -7.04
N ASP A 167 12.10 -11.80 -7.64
CA ASP A 167 13.35 -11.06 -7.68
C ASP A 167 13.37 -9.95 -6.63
N SER A 168 14.58 -9.57 -6.23
CA SER A 168 14.80 -8.39 -5.38
C SER A 168 15.04 -7.16 -6.24
N ILE A 169 14.48 -6.02 -5.82
CA ILE A 169 14.71 -4.71 -6.40
C ILE A 169 16.20 -4.39 -6.28
N THR A 170 16.86 -4.15 -7.41
CA THR A 170 18.28 -3.76 -7.41
C THR A 170 18.46 -2.34 -6.88
N GLU A 171 19.68 -2.00 -6.48
CA GLU A 171 20.00 -0.63 -6.04
C GLU A 171 19.68 0.42 -7.11
N GLU A 172 19.97 0.09 -8.37
CA GLU A 172 19.67 0.94 -9.54
C GLU A 172 18.16 1.12 -9.74
N GLN A 173 17.38 0.04 -9.67
CA GLN A 173 15.91 0.10 -9.77
C GLN A 173 15.31 0.92 -8.63
N PHE A 174 15.80 0.72 -7.40
CA PHE A 174 15.33 1.48 -6.24
C PHE A 174 15.62 2.98 -6.38
N ALA A 175 16.86 3.33 -6.74
CA ALA A 175 17.25 4.73 -6.96
C ALA A 175 16.46 5.37 -8.10
N HIS A 176 16.25 4.65 -9.21
CA HIS A 176 15.44 5.11 -10.33
C HIS A 176 13.99 5.36 -9.91
N ALA A 177 13.36 4.39 -9.24
CA ALA A 177 11.99 4.50 -8.76
C ALA A 177 11.82 5.68 -7.79
N LEU A 178 12.76 5.86 -6.86
CA LEU A 178 12.74 6.99 -5.92
C LEU A 178 12.85 8.33 -6.64
N ALA A 179 13.75 8.47 -7.62
CA ALA A 179 13.90 9.70 -8.38
C ALA A 179 12.67 10.02 -9.25
N THR A 180 12.04 8.98 -9.83
CA THR A 180 10.79 9.12 -10.59
C THR A 180 9.65 9.60 -9.69
N LEU A 181 9.48 8.99 -8.52
CA LEU A 181 8.48 9.39 -7.53
C LEU A 181 8.68 10.82 -7.03
N GLN A 182 9.93 11.21 -6.74
CA GLN A 182 10.26 12.58 -6.34
C GLN A 182 9.88 13.57 -7.42
N ARG A 183 10.22 13.30 -8.69
CA ARG A 183 9.85 14.17 -9.81
C ARG A 183 8.34 14.30 -9.97
N GLN A 184 7.58 13.20 -9.81
CA GLN A 184 6.12 13.24 -9.86
C GLN A 184 5.54 14.08 -8.73
N HIS A 185 6.11 13.99 -7.53
CA HIS A 185 5.69 14.77 -6.37
C HIS A 185 6.01 16.27 -6.55
N ASP A 186 7.22 16.61 -7.02
CA ASP A 186 7.64 17.99 -7.29
C ASP A 186 6.90 18.62 -8.50
N ALA A 187 6.48 17.80 -9.47
CA ALA A 187 5.69 18.24 -10.63
C ALA A 187 4.19 18.41 -10.32
N SER A 188 3.72 17.95 -9.16
CA SER A 188 2.37 18.24 -8.70
C SER A 188 2.26 19.75 -8.48
N PRO A 189 1.33 20.46 -9.16
CA PRO A 189 1.36 21.92 -9.18
C PRO A 189 1.21 22.45 -7.77
N ALA A 190 2.23 23.15 -7.29
CA ALA A 190 2.07 24.10 -6.19
C ALA A 190 0.81 24.94 -6.50
N PRO A 191 -0.10 25.14 -5.53
CA PRO A 191 -1.23 26.04 -5.74
C PRO A 191 -0.67 27.36 -6.29
N PRO A 192 -1.28 27.92 -7.35
CA PRO A 192 -0.75 29.14 -7.97
C PRO A 192 -0.53 30.18 -6.88
N PRO A 193 0.55 30.99 -6.95
CA PRO A 193 0.82 32.01 -5.96
C PRO A 193 -0.45 32.84 -5.80
N MET A 194 -1.05 32.77 -4.61
CA MET A 194 -2.19 33.62 -4.28
C MET A 194 -1.73 35.07 -4.52
N PRO A 195 -2.49 35.87 -5.29
CA PRO A 195 -2.20 37.29 -5.39
C PRO A 195 -2.15 37.90 -3.98
N PRO A 196 -1.35 38.97 -3.78
CA PRO A 196 -1.29 39.65 -2.49
C PRO A 196 -2.70 39.91 -1.99
N ARG A 197 -2.92 39.55 -0.73
CA ARG A 197 -4.20 39.61 -0.02
C ARG A 197 -4.52 41.07 0.31
N ASP A 198 -4.67 41.89 -0.72
CA ASP A 198 -5.26 43.21 -0.60
C ASP A 198 -6.77 43.01 -0.37
N ALA A 199 -7.19 43.39 0.84
CA ALA A 199 -8.57 43.60 1.27
C ALA A 199 -9.55 42.46 0.96
N VAL A 200 -9.68 41.51 1.89
CA VAL A 200 -10.96 40.82 2.08
C VAL A 200 -11.93 41.88 2.64
N PRO A 201 -12.99 42.31 1.92
CA PRO A 201 -14.06 43.07 2.56
C PRO A 201 -14.69 42.16 3.64
N PRO A 202 -14.87 42.66 4.88
CA PRO A 202 -15.46 41.86 5.95
C PRO A 202 -16.92 41.57 5.60
N GLY A 203 -17.21 40.33 5.18
CA GLY A 203 -18.59 39.95 4.85
C GLY A 203 -18.82 38.56 4.27
N LEU A 204 -17.80 37.71 4.12
CA LEU A 204 -17.99 36.37 3.55
C LEU A 204 -17.88 35.26 4.59
N LEU A 205 -18.75 35.32 5.60
CA LEU A 205 -19.17 34.10 6.31
C LEU A 205 -20.48 33.66 5.67
N LEU A 206 -20.49 32.48 5.07
CA LEU A 206 -21.67 31.81 4.47
C LEU A 206 -22.83 31.56 5.46
N LYS A 207 -22.72 32.08 6.70
CA LYS A 207 -23.61 31.88 7.83
C LYS A 207 -24.69 32.96 7.93
N ASP A 208 -24.49 34.11 7.26
CA ASP A 208 -25.38 35.29 7.32
C ASP A 208 -25.81 35.80 5.93
N ALA A 209 -25.49 35.09 4.84
CA ALA A 209 -25.85 35.52 3.50
C ALA A 209 -27.37 35.32 3.27
N SER A 210 -28.09 36.43 3.07
CA SER A 210 -29.50 36.39 2.71
C SER A 210 -29.69 35.76 1.31
N LEU A 211 -30.88 35.22 1.03
CA LEU A 211 -31.20 34.66 -0.29
C LEU A 211 -30.98 35.70 -1.41
N GLU A 212 -31.20 36.98 -1.13
CA GLU A 212 -31.01 38.10 -2.06
C GLU A 212 -29.53 38.32 -2.40
N ASP A 213 -28.62 38.19 -1.43
CA ASP A 213 -27.18 38.28 -1.65
C ASP A 213 -26.67 37.12 -2.53
N ILE A 214 -27.22 35.93 -2.33
CA ILE A 214 -26.90 34.73 -3.11
C ILE A 214 -27.35 34.90 -4.57
N VAL A 215 -28.58 35.37 -4.80
CA VAL A 215 -29.11 35.64 -6.15
C VAL A 215 -28.28 36.69 -6.88
N ARG A 216 -27.96 37.80 -6.19
CA ARG A 216 -27.18 38.89 -6.78
C ARG A 216 -25.78 38.45 -7.17
N ARG A 217 -25.17 37.55 -6.39
CA ARG A 217 -23.86 36.97 -6.69
C ARG A 217 -23.91 36.00 -7.88
N LEU A 218 -24.96 35.18 -8.00
CA LEU A 218 -25.12 34.25 -9.12
C LEU A 218 -25.34 34.98 -10.45
N HIS A 219 -26.12 36.07 -10.44
CA HIS A 219 -26.27 36.94 -11.61
C HIS A 219 -24.95 37.62 -12.02
N ALA A 220 -24.13 38.06 -11.05
CA ALA A 220 -22.82 38.62 -11.34
C ALA A 220 -21.85 37.60 -11.99
N MET A 221 -22.13 36.31 -11.85
CA MET A 221 -21.38 35.21 -12.48
C MET A 221 -22.04 34.70 -13.77
N GLY A 222 -23.10 35.35 -14.26
CA GLY A 222 -23.81 34.97 -15.49
C GLY A 222 -24.66 33.70 -15.38
N ILE A 223 -24.99 33.29 -14.16
CA ILE A 223 -25.80 32.10 -13.87
C ILE A 223 -27.22 32.57 -13.52
N GLU A 224 -28.24 32.09 -14.22
CA GLU A 224 -29.64 32.27 -13.83
C GLU A 224 -30.08 31.15 -12.86
N PRO A 225 -30.23 31.43 -11.56
CA PRO A 225 -30.62 30.40 -10.62
C PRO A 225 -32.13 30.17 -10.64
N THR A 226 -32.54 28.97 -11.07
CA THR A 226 -33.94 28.53 -10.94
C THR A 226 -34.13 27.84 -9.58
N PHE A 227 -34.65 28.56 -8.59
CA PHE A 227 -34.99 27.98 -7.29
C PHE A 227 -36.39 27.34 -7.36
N ARG A 228 -36.46 26.01 -7.16
CA ARG A 228 -37.73 25.28 -7.03
C ARG A 228 -38.00 24.97 -5.55
N HIS A 229 -39.03 25.60 -4.98
CA HIS A 229 -39.46 25.31 -3.61
C HIS A 229 -40.34 24.04 -3.64
N ILE A 230 -39.87 22.95 -3.03
CA ILE A 230 -40.69 21.75 -2.81
C ILE A 230 -41.34 21.89 -1.44
N LEU A 231 -42.63 22.21 -1.40
CA LEU A 231 -43.43 22.12 -0.18
C LEU A 231 -43.64 20.63 0.11
N LYS A 232 -43.05 20.14 1.20
CA LYS A 232 -43.41 18.82 1.75
C LYS A 232 -44.79 18.95 2.39
N SER A 233 -45.80 18.38 1.75
CA SER A 233 -47.11 18.07 2.36
C SER A 233 -46.97 16.95 3.39
#